data_AF-A0A2N8M1L5-F1
#
_entry.id   AF-A0A2N8M1L5-F1
#
_cell.length_a   1.000
_cell.length_b   1.000
_cell.length_c   1.000
_cell.angle_alpha   90.00
_cell.angle_beta   90.00
_cell.angle_gamma   90.00
#
_symmetry.space_group_name_H-M   'P 1'
#
loop_
_entity.id
_entity.type
_entity.pdbx_description
1 polymer ?
#
loop_
_entity_poly.entity_id
_entity_poly.type
_entity_poly.pdbx_seq_one_letter_code
_entity_poly.pdbx_strand_id
1 'polypeptide(L)'
;MNILEIAQTGGAILVSLGGAGAIMMGLSSWLGKVWATKILEEDKNKYKTALEQLKSQYQLDVEKNKSVFLRYSESQFNLYNTVWVALCDLEKSADQLWAAATRAYVKDFAKSLSEAKHEVRKGALIIEDEHYQSLLELFGEFEGFQFGKSKLLQLRRERERLDNLDEYEIRSVIDNNGEIRDRFKIILDEVKAKFSSQLKGEYLENL
;
A
#
# COMPACT_ATOMS: atom_id res chain seq x y z
N MET A 1 -47.91 -36.34 -85.33
CA MET A 1 -47.18 -36.35 -84.05
C MET A 1 -48.08 -36.98 -83.02
N ASN A 2 -47.65 -38.05 -82.37
CA ASN A 2 -48.51 -38.81 -81.46
C ASN A 2 -48.51 -38.15 -80.08
N ILE A 3 -49.67 -38.02 -79.42
CA ILE A 3 -49.79 -37.35 -78.10
C ILE A 3 -48.87 -38.03 -77.06
N LEU A 4 -48.63 -39.33 -77.24
CA LEU A 4 -47.74 -40.14 -76.42
C LEU A 4 -46.26 -39.71 -76.54
N GLU A 5 -45.78 -39.35 -77.73
CA GLU A 5 -44.40 -38.90 -77.94
C GLU A 5 -44.16 -37.53 -77.30
N ILE A 6 -45.13 -36.62 -77.41
CA ILE A 6 -45.06 -35.28 -76.79
C ILE A 6 -45.02 -35.39 -75.26
N ALA A 7 -45.84 -36.27 -74.69
CA ALA A 7 -45.84 -36.52 -73.25
C ALA A 7 -44.52 -37.15 -72.76
N GLN A 8 -43.93 -38.06 -73.54
CA GLN A 8 -42.69 -38.74 -73.18
C GLN A 8 -41.47 -37.81 -73.28
N THR A 9 -41.39 -36.99 -74.34
CA THR A 9 -40.34 -35.99 -74.49
C THR A 9 -40.49 -34.85 -73.47
N GLY A 10 -41.71 -34.36 -73.24
CA GLY A 10 -42.00 -33.34 -72.22
C GLY A 10 -41.71 -33.82 -70.79
N GLY A 11 -42.06 -35.06 -70.48
CA GLY A 11 -41.75 -35.70 -69.19
C GLY A 11 -40.26 -35.86 -68.94
N ALA A 12 -39.48 -36.27 -69.95
CA ALA A 12 -38.03 -36.39 -69.84
C ALA A 12 -37.32 -35.04 -69.63
N ILE A 13 -37.81 -33.98 -70.28
CA ILE A 13 -37.31 -32.60 -70.10
C ILE A 13 -37.61 -32.10 -68.68
N LEU A 14 -38.82 -32.32 -68.17
CA LEU A 14 -39.19 -31.94 -66.80
C LEU A 14 -38.42 -32.74 -65.72
N VAL A 15 -38.20 -34.04 -65.93
CA VAL A 15 -37.42 -34.87 -64.99
C VAL A 15 -35.94 -34.48 -64.99
N SER A 16 -35.36 -34.16 -66.15
CA SER A 16 -33.96 -33.71 -66.23
C SER A 16 -33.76 -32.30 -65.65
N LEU A 17 -34.68 -31.37 -65.90
CA LEU A 17 -34.67 -30.04 -65.28
C LEU A 17 -34.94 -30.09 -63.78
N GLY A 18 -35.91 -30.90 -63.34
CA GLY A 18 -36.24 -31.10 -61.92
C GLY A 18 -35.13 -31.82 -61.15
N GLY A 19 -34.49 -32.82 -61.77
CA GLY A 19 -33.35 -33.54 -61.21
C GLY A 19 -32.09 -32.68 -61.08
N ALA A 20 -31.78 -31.88 -62.11
CA ALA A 20 -30.68 -30.92 -62.05
C ALA A 20 -30.92 -29.82 -60.99
N GLY A 21 -32.17 -29.34 -60.88
CA GLY A 21 -32.59 -28.41 -59.83
C GLY A 21 -32.44 -28.98 -58.42
N ALA A 22 -32.84 -30.24 -58.21
CA ALA A 22 -32.69 -30.92 -56.92
C ALA A 22 -31.22 -31.13 -56.54
N ILE A 23 -30.36 -31.47 -57.50
CA ILE A 23 -28.91 -31.61 -57.27
C ILE A 23 -28.28 -30.25 -56.92
N MET A 24 -28.61 -29.20 -57.68
CA MET A 24 -28.14 -27.84 -57.40
C MET A 24 -28.58 -27.36 -56.03
N MET A 25 -29.86 -27.53 -55.67
CA MET A 25 -30.38 -27.17 -54.35
C MET A 25 -29.72 -27.98 -53.22
N GLY A 26 -29.50 -29.28 -53.42
CA GLY A 26 -28.79 -30.14 -52.48
C GLY A 26 -27.35 -29.69 -52.24
N LEU A 27 -26.61 -29.38 -53.31
CA LEU A 27 -25.23 -28.89 -53.23
C LEU A 27 -25.16 -27.48 -52.62
N SER A 28 -26.06 -26.57 -52.97
CA SER A 28 -26.14 -25.24 -52.36
C SER A 28 -26.46 -25.29 -50.87
N SER A 29 -27.37 -26.18 -50.46
CA SER A 29 -27.70 -26.40 -49.04
C SER A 29 -26.53 -26.99 -48.26
N TRP A 30 -25.81 -27.96 -48.85
CA TRP A 30 -24.63 -28.57 -48.25
C TRP A 30 -23.48 -27.56 -48.09
N LEU A 31 -23.17 -26.80 -49.14
CA LEU A 31 -22.17 -25.73 -49.09
C LEU A 31 -22.56 -24.67 -48.05
N GLY A 32 -23.81 -24.20 -48.05
CA GLY A 32 -24.30 -23.23 -47.06
C GLY A 32 -24.08 -23.70 -45.62
N LYS A 33 -24.36 -24.99 -45.33
CA LYS A 33 -24.10 -25.59 -44.01
C LYS A 33 -22.61 -25.63 -43.67
N VAL A 34 -21.75 -26.08 -44.59
CA VAL A 34 -20.30 -26.17 -44.36
C VAL A 34 -19.69 -24.78 -44.12
N TRP A 35 -20.06 -23.79 -44.92
CA TRP A 35 -19.59 -22.42 -44.78
C TRP A 35 -20.12 -21.76 -43.50
N ALA A 36 -21.39 -21.98 -43.14
CA ALA A 36 -21.96 -21.50 -41.88
C ALA A 36 -21.25 -22.10 -40.66
N THR A 37 -20.97 -23.42 -40.66
CA THR A 37 -20.23 -24.07 -39.59
C THR A 37 -18.80 -23.53 -39.50
N LYS A 38 -18.13 -23.34 -40.64
CA LYS A 38 -16.76 -22.80 -40.68
C LYS A 38 -16.67 -21.38 -40.12
N ILE A 39 -17.59 -20.49 -40.53
CA ILE A 39 -17.65 -19.12 -40.02
C ILE A 39 -17.92 -19.12 -38.52
N LEU A 40 -18.86 -19.95 -38.06
CA LEU A 40 -19.22 -20.05 -36.64
C LEU A 40 -18.08 -20.61 -35.78
N GLU A 41 -17.33 -21.59 -36.29
CA GLU A 41 -16.12 -22.11 -35.62
C GLU A 41 -15.00 -21.06 -35.56
N GLU A 42 -14.81 -20.31 -36.65
CA GLU A 42 -13.81 -19.23 -36.71
C GLU A 42 -14.14 -18.12 -35.72
N ASP A 43 -15.39 -17.68 -35.66
CA ASP A 43 -15.85 -16.68 -34.71
C ASP A 43 -15.75 -17.19 -33.27
N LYS A 44 -16.15 -18.43 -33.00
CA LYS A 44 -16.01 -19.06 -31.69
C LYS A 44 -14.54 -19.11 -31.24
N ASN A 45 -13.63 -19.45 -32.15
CA ASN A 45 -12.19 -19.45 -31.86
C ASN A 45 -11.65 -18.03 -31.62
N LYS A 46 -12.10 -17.03 -32.39
CA LYS A 46 -11.74 -15.61 -32.16
C LYS A 46 -12.21 -15.14 -30.78
N TYR A 47 -13.47 -15.38 -30.42
CA TYR A 47 -14.00 -15.02 -29.11
C TYR A 47 -13.30 -15.76 -27.97
N LYS A 48 -13.01 -17.05 -28.14
CA LYS A 48 -12.29 -17.83 -27.15
C LYS A 48 -10.87 -17.29 -26.93
N THR A 49 -10.16 -16.97 -28.01
CA THR A 49 -8.81 -16.40 -27.97
C THR A 49 -8.83 -15.02 -27.32
N ALA A 50 -9.77 -14.16 -27.70
CA ALA A 50 -9.94 -12.83 -27.10
C ALA A 50 -10.27 -12.92 -25.60
N LEU A 51 -11.10 -13.88 -25.20
CA LEU A 51 -11.45 -14.11 -23.80
C LEU A 51 -10.26 -14.63 -22.99
N GLU A 52 -9.47 -15.56 -23.54
CA GLU A 52 -8.24 -16.05 -22.92
C GLU A 52 -7.19 -14.93 -22.79
N GLN A 53 -7.03 -14.11 -23.82
CA GLN A 53 -6.14 -12.95 -23.79
C GLN A 53 -6.59 -11.93 -22.74
N LEU A 54 -7.88 -11.60 -22.70
CA LEU A 54 -8.42 -10.65 -21.73
C LEU A 54 -8.26 -11.19 -20.30
N LYS A 55 -8.55 -12.48 -20.07
CA LYS A 55 -8.36 -13.12 -18.77
C LYS A 55 -6.89 -13.10 -18.33
N SER A 56 -5.96 -13.38 -19.26
CA SER A 56 -4.53 -13.33 -19.00
C SER A 56 -4.06 -11.91 -18.65
N GLN A 57 -4.52 -10.90 -19.40
CA GLN A 57 -4.24 -9.49 -19.10
C GLN A 57 -4.77 -9.09 -17.72
N TYR A 58 -6.02 -9.43 -17.39
CA TYR A 58 -6.58 -9.16 -16.06
C TYR A 58 -5.80 -9.85 -14.94
N GLN A 59 -5.35 -11.10 -15.16
CA GLN A 59 -4.53 -11.81 -14.17
C GLN A 59 -3.19 -11.10 -13.94
N LEU A 60 -2.51 -10.69 -15.02
CA LEU A 60 -1.27 -9.93 -14.93
C LEU A 60 -1.46 -8.59 -14.23
N ASP A 61 -2.54 -7.87 -14.52
CA ASP A 61 -2.86 -6.59 -13.86
C ASP A 61 -3.17 -6.79 -12.37
N VAL A 62 -3.90 -7.84 -12.01
CA VAL A 62 -4.16 -8.19 -10.61
C VAL A 62 -2.86 -8.54 -9.88
N GLU A 63 -2.00 -9.36 -10.47
CA GLU A 63 -0.70 -9.71 -9.88
C GLU A 63 0.22 -8.50 -9.73
N LYS A 64 0.26 -7.64 -10.75
CA LYS A 64 1.02 -6.38 -10.72
C LYS A 64 0.51 -5.47 -9.61
N ASN A 65 -0.80 -5.23 -9.54
CA ASN A 65 -1.41 -4.40 -8.50
C ASN A 65 -1.17 -4.98 -7.11
N LYS A 66 -1.28 -6.31 -6.95
CA LYS A 66 -0.97 -7.00 -5.69
C LYS A 66 0.50 -6.83 -5.30
N SER A 67 1.43 -6.96 -6.24
CA SER A 67 2.86 -6.78 -5.97
C SER A 67 3.22 -5.34 -5.57
N VAL A 68 2.61 -4.35 -6.23
CA VAL A 68 2.78 -2.93 -5.90
C VAL A 68 2.19 -2.64 -4.53
N PHE A 69 0.99 -3.15 -4.25
CA PHE A 69 0.33 -3.02 -2.96
C PHE A 69 1.16 -3.64 -1.83
N LEU A 70 1.66 -4.87 -2.01
CA LEU A 70 2.50 -5.56 -1.02
C LEU A 70 3.79 -4.78 -0.74
N ARG A 71 4.49 -4.32 -1.79
CA ARG A 71 5.72 -3.54 -1.62
C ARG A 71 5.47 -2.19 -0.94
N TYR A 72 4.35 -1.55 -1.27
CA TYR A 72 3.92 -0.33 -0.61
C TYR A 72 3.60 -0.59 0.87
N SER A 73 2.81 -1.62 1.17
CA SER A 73 2.47 -2.03 2.53
C SER A 73 3.70 -2.40 3.36
N GLU A 74 4.67 -3.10 2.78
CA GLU A 74 5.93 -3.47 3.45
C GLU A 74 6.78 -2.23 3.76
N SER A 75 6.92 -1.32 2.79
CA SER A 75 7.63 -0.05 3.00
C SER A 75 6.97 0.80 4.08
N GLN A 76 5.63 0.86 4.08
CA GLN A 76 4.84 1.56 5.10
C GLN A 76 5.04 0.94 6.48
N PHE A 77 4.94 -0.40 6.59
CA PHE A 77 5.21 -1.14 7.82
C PHE A 77 6.60 -0.85 8.38
N ASN A 78 7.64 -0.87 7.54
CA ASN A 78 9.00 -0.62 7.97
C ASN A 78 9.19 0.80 8.51
N LEU A 79 8.54 1.79 7.90
CA LEU A 79 8.55 3.18 8.39
C LEU A 79 7.81 3.32 9.72
N TYR A 80 6.61 2.73 9.85
CA TYR A 80 5.88 2.68 11.13
C TYR A 80 6.73 2.07 12.24
N ASN A 81 7.33 0.92 11.97
CA ASN A 81 8.15 0.21 12.95
C ASN A 81 9.39 1.02 13.35
N THR A 82 10.02 1.70 12.39
CA THR A 82 11.21 2.54 12.66
C THR A 82 10.86 3.73 13.56
N VAL A 83 9.76 4.42 13.27
CA VAL A 83 9.24 5.51 14.12
C VAL A 83 8.90 4.99 15.51
N TRP A 84 8.19 3.86 15.58
CA TRP A 84 7.77 3.26 16.84
C TRP A 84 8.97 2.88 17.74
N VAL A 85 9.97 2.19 17.18
CA VAL A 85 11.19 1.83 17.91
C VAL A 85 11.90 3.08 18.45
N ALA A 86 12.04 4.12 17.63
CA ALA A 86 12.69 5.36 18.07
C ALA A 86 11.92 6.07 19.19
N LEU A 87 10.58 6.02 19.17
CA LEU A 87 9.75 6.56 20.24
C LEU A 87 9.85 5.74 21.54
N CYS A 88 9.90 4.41 21.47
CA CYS A 88 10.13 3.54 22.64
C CYS A 88 11.53 3.74 23.24
N ASP A 89 12.56 3.93 22.41
CA ASP A 89 13.92 4.22 22.87
C ASP A 89 13.97 5.57 23.58
N LEU A 90 13.25 6.57 23.07
CA LEU A 90 13.06 7.85 23.76
C LEU A 90 12.35 7.66 25.12
N GLU A 91 11.24 6.92 25.17
CA GLU A 91 10.52 6.61 26.42
C GLU A 91 11.44 5.96 27.46
N LYS A 92 12.18 4.93 27.05
CA LYS A 92 13.11 4.22 27.94
C LYS A 92 14.20 5.13 28.47
N SER A 93 14.79 5.96 27.62
CA SER A 93 15.82 6.92 28.03
C SER A 93 15.27 8.01 28.96
N ALA A 94 14.00 8.40 28.77
CA ALA A 94 13.28 9.28 29.68
C ALA A 94 13.10 8.59 31.04
N ASP A 95 12.58 7.37 31.09
CA ASP A 95 12.40 6.66 32.36
C ASP A 95 13.73 6.48 33.13
N GLN A 96 14.83 6.22 32.42
CA GLN A 96 16.17 6.16 33.02
C GLN A 96 16.62 7.51 33.58
N LEU A 97 16.45 8.59 32.82
CA LEU A 97 16.79 9.95 33.24
C LEU A 97 16.00 10.37 34.49
N TRP A 98 14.71 10.05 34.56
CA TRP A 98 13.88 10.37 35.74
C TRP A 98 14.14 9.44 36.92
N ALA A 99 14.55 8.19 36.69
CA ALA A 99 14.95 7.29 37.78
C ALA A 99 16.27 7.72 38.43
N ALA A 100 17.22 8.23 37.64
CA ALA A 100 18.46 8.80 38.15
C ALA A 100 18.99 9.94 37.26
N ALA A 101 19.15 11.11 37.87
CA ALA A 101 19.61 12.35 37.25
C ALA A 101 21.11 12.37 36.85
N THR A 102 21.60 11.33 36.18
CA THR A 102 23.02 11.19 35.86
C THR A 102 23.38 11.82 34.51
N ARG A 103 24.63 12.30 34.38
CA ARG A 103 25.14 12.85 33.10
C ARG A 103 25.07 11.86 31.95
N ALA A 104 25.24 10.57 32.23
CA ALA A 104 25.12 9.51 31.24
C ALA A 104 23.69 9.45 30.68
N TYR A 105 22.68 9.44 31.55
CA TYR A 105 21.28 9.36 31.13
C TYR A 105 20.78 10.64 30.45
N VAL A 106 21.29 11.81 30.83
CA VAL A 106 21.03 13.07 30.09
C VAL A 106 21.54 12.98 28.65
N LYS A 107 22.75 12.44 28.46
CA LYS A 107 23.34 12.27 27.13
C LYS A 107 22.57 11.26 26.29
N ASP A 108 22.17 10.14 26.90
CA ASP A 108 21.39 9.09 26.23
C ASP A 108 20.00 9.60 25.83
N PHE A 109 19.33 10.36 26.71
CA PHE A 109 18.05 11.02 26.41
C PHE A 109 18.16 12.07 25.29
N ALA A 110 19.19 12.92 25.31
CA ALA A 110 19.38 13.91 24.24
C ALA A 110 19.62 13.25 22.88
N LYS A 111 20.31 12.10 22.86
CA LYS A 111 20.54 11.31 21.64
C LYS A 111 19.24 10.71 21.13
N SER A 112 18.50 9.99 21.97
CA SER A 112 17.23 9.35 21.59
C SER A 112 16.17 10.37 21.16
N LEU A 113 16.13 11.56 21.79
CA LEU A 113 15.23 12.65 21.39
C LEU A 113 15.53 13.15 19.97
N SER A 114 16.81 13.32 19.64
CA SER A 114 17.23 13.72 18.29
C SER A 114 16.92 12.64 17.25
N GLU A 115 17.10 11.36 17.60
CA GLU A 115 16.82 10.22 16.73
C GLU A 115 15.31 10.06 16.48
N ALA A 116 14.49 10.11 17.54
CA ALA A 116 13.03 10.07 17.44
C ALA A 116 12.48 11.22 16.58
N LYS A 117 12.97 12.44 16.78
CA LYS A 117 12.58 13.60 15.96
C LYS A 117 12.95 13.44 14.49
N HIS A 118 14.09 12.82 14.20
CA HIS A 118 14.50 12.54 12.83
C HIS A 118 13.58 11.51 12.16
N GLU A 119 13.31 10.39 12.83
CA GLU A 119 12.47 9.33 12.27
C GLU A 119 11.00 9.77 12.14
N VAL A 120 10.45 10.54 13.08
CA VAL A 120 9.10 11.12 12.97
C VAL A 120 9.00 12.05 11.75
N ARG A 121 10.01 12.89 11.50
CA ARG A 121 10.04 13.76 10.30
C ARG A 121 10.14 12.98 9.00
N LYS A 122 10.90 11.90 8.99
CA LYS A 122 11.03 11.01 7.84
C LYS A 122 9.73 10.22 7.60
N GLY A 123 9.00 9.90 8.67
CA GLY A 123 7.68 9.29 8.66
C GLY A 123 6.52 10.26 8.45
N ALA A 124 6.76 11.54 8.12
CA ALA A 124 5.72 12.57 8.00
C ALA A 124 4.61 12.24 6.99
N LEU A 125 4.90 11.42 5.98
CA LEU A 125 3.91 11.00 4.97
C LEU A 125 2.92 9.94 5.48
N ILE A 126 3.16 9.40 6.67
CA ILE A 126 2.55 8.17 7.17
C ILE A 126 1.81 8.41 8.48
N ILE A 127 2.36 9.29 9.30
CA ILE A 127 1.73 9.74 10.54
C ILE A 127 0.64 10.75 10.19
N GLU A 128 -0.54 10.61 10.78
CA GLU A 128 -1.59 11.63 10.60
C GLU A 128 -1.15 12.98 11.16
N ASP A 129 -1.54 14.05 10.46
CA ASP A 129 -1.08 15.41 10.72
C ASP A 129 -1.25 15.83 12.18
N GLU A 130 -2.36 15.46 12.83
CA GLU A 130 -2.64 15.79 14.24
C GLU A 130 -1.59 15.21 15.21
N HIS A 131 -1.24 13.93 15.08
CA HIS A 131 -0.22 13.32 15.93
C HIS A 131 1.19 13.75 15.55
N TYR A 132 1.42 14.01 14.26
CA TYR A 132 2.69 14.54 13.79
C TYR A 132 2.97 15.91 14.43
N GLN A 133 1.99 16.81 14.45
CA GLN A 133 2.13 18.11 15.12
C GLN A 133 2.27 17.94 16.64
N SER A 134 1.47 17.07 17.27
CA SER A 134 1.54 16.81 18.71
C SER A 134 2.93 16.30 19.14
N LEU A 135 3.52 15.38 18.36
CA LEU A 135 4.88 14.88 18.60
C LEU A 135 5.93 15.98 18.40
N LEU A 136 5.80 16.82 17.37
CA LEU A 136 6.73 17.92 17.14
C LEU A 136 6.67 18.99 18.24
N GLU A 137 5.46 19.33 18.71
CA GLU A 137 5.25 20.23 19.84
C GLU A 137 5.91 19.67 21.09
N LEU A 138 5.69 18.39 21.38
CA LEU A 138 6.27 17.73 22.53
C LEU A 138 7.80 17.60 22.46
N PHE A 139 8.36 17.33 21.28
CA PHE A 139 9.82 17.41 21.08
C PHE A 139 10.33 18.84 21.31
N GLY A 140 9.56 19.84 20.90
CA GLY A 140 9.84 21.26 21.16
C GLY A 140 9.81 21.59 22.64
N GLU A 141 8.88 21.03 23.41
CA GLU A 141 8.83 21.15 24.86
C GLU A 141 10.07 20.49 25.50
N PHE A 142 10.41 19.26 25.14
CA PHE A 142 11.62 18.62 25.66
C PHE A 142 12.90 19.40 25.33
N GLU A 143 13.06 19.93 24.11
CA GLU A 143 14.21 20.76 23.72
C GLU A 143 14.23 22.10 24.47
N GLY A 144 13.07 22.73 24.64
CA GLY A 144 12.91 24.03 25.30
C GLY A 144 13.18 23.98 26.81
N PHE A 145 12.78 22.89 27.46
CA PHE A 145 12.89 22.72 28.91
C PHE A 145 14.18 22.05 29.37
N GLN A 146 14.77 21.12 28.59
CA GLN A 146 16.08 20.52 28.93
C GLN A 146 17.27 21.37 28.48
N PHE A 147 17.09 22.26 27.50
CA PHE A 147 18.20 22.97 26.91
C PHE A 147 17.78 24.30 26.29
N GLY A 148 17.26 25.21 27.13
CA GLY A 148 17.16 26.63 26.75
C GLY A 148 18.45 27.02 26.02
N LYS A 149 18.29 27.54 24.78
CA LYS A 149 19.26 27.59 23.67
C LYS A 149 20.74 27.86 24.03
N SER A 150 21.04 28.43 25.18
CA SER A 150 22.36 28.56 25.79
C SER A 150 23.10 27.23 26.06
N LYS A 151 22.45 26.18 26.58
CA LYS A 151 23.17 24.95 27.00
C LYS A 151 23.54 24.04 25.82
N LEU A 152 22.69 23.90 24.79
CA LEU A 152 23.05 23.18 23.55
C LEU A 152 24.05 23.94 22.65
N LEU A 153 24.01 25.28 22.61
CA LEU A 153 25.06 26.08 21.94
C LEU A 153 26.40 26.04 22.68
N GLN A 154 26.40 25.97 24.02
CA GLN A 154 27.61 25.73 24.82
C GLN A 154 28.16 24.32 24.63
N LEU A 155 27.31 23.29 24.72
CA LEU A 155 27.69 21.88 24.56
C LEU A 155 28.17 21.54 23.14
N ARG A 156 27.78 22.32 22.12
CA ARG A 156 28.26 22.16 20.75
C ARG A 156 29.58 22.92 20.49
N ARG A 157 29.92 23.94 21.29
CA ARG A 157 31.18 24.70 21.17
C ARG A 157 32.31 24.13 22.01
N GLU A 158 32.03 23.54 23.17
CA GLU A 158 33.06 23.00 24.07
C GLU A 158 32.99 21.48 24.12
N ARG A 159 33.74 20.84 23.20
CA ARG A 159 33.95 19.39 23.17
C ARG A 159 34.80 18.86 24.34
N GLU A 160 35.23 19.72 25.27
CA GLU A 160 36.24 19.42 26.31
C GLU A 160 35.83 19.74 27.75
N ARG A 161 34.59 20.15 28.05
CA ARG A 161 34.18 20.46 29.44
C ARG A 161 32.80 19.94 29.82
N LEU A 162 32.65 18.61 29.77
CA LEU A 162 31.52 17.93 30.41
C LEU A 162 31.71 17.71 31.92
N ASP A 163 32.79 18.24 32.53
CA ASP A 163 33.16 17.97 33.93
C ASP A 163 32.37 18.77 34.99
N ASN A 164 31.67 19.84 34.62
CA ASN A 164 31.03 20.77 35.58
C ASN A 164 29.51 20.96 35.42
N LEU A 165 28.76 19.89 35.15
CA LEU A 165 27.30 19.88 35.32
C LEU A 165 26.97 19.54 36.78
N ASP A 166 26.56 20.53 37.56
CA ASP A 166 26.18 20.38 38.96
C ASP A 166 24.95 19.45 39.08
N GLU A 167 25.07 18.40 39.88
CA GLU A 167 24.09 17.31 40.00
C GLU A 167 22.75 17.82 40.55
N TYR A 168 22.79 18.95 41.27
CA TYR A 168 21.63 19.68 41.77
C TYR A 168 20.80 20.33 40.65
N GLU A 169 21.45 20.93 39.64
CA GLU A 169 20.75 21.51 38.47
C GLU A 169 20.02 20.42 37.67
N ILE A 170 20.63 19.24 37.52
CA ILE A 170 20.02 18.12 36.79
C ILE A 170 18.75 17.65 37.52
N ARG A 171 18.80 17.56 38.85
CA ARG A 171 17.68 17.10 39.68
C ARG A 171 16.50 18.07 39.65
N SER A 172 16.75 19.38 39.73
CA SER A 172 15.70 20.41 39.64
C SER A 172 15.01 20.44 38.28
N VAL A 173 15.73 20.14 37.18
CA VAL A 173 15.14 20.04 35.84
C VAL A 173 14.29 18.78 35.71
N ILE A 174 14.66 17.67 36.36
CA ILE A 174 13.89 16.41 36.31
C ILE A 174 12.58 16.51 37.09
N ASP A 175 12.62 17.09 38.30
CA ASP A 175 11.44 17.19 39.17
C ASP A 175 10.34 18.09 38.56
N ASN A 176 10.72 19.10 37.77
CA ASN A 176 9.77 20.01 37.11
C ASN A 176 9.24 19.49 35.76
N ASN A 177 9.78 18.36 35.25
CA ASN A 177 9.45 17.80 33.94
C ASN A 177 8.58 16.53 33.99
N GLY A 178 8.15 16.08 35.17
CA GLY A 178 7.28 14.90 35.33
C GLY A 178 6.01 14.95 34.48
N GLU A 179 5.38 16.12 34.37
CA GLU A 179 4.19 16.34 33.53
C GLU A 179 4.47 16.18 32.03
N ILE A 180 5.68 16.52 31.55
CA ILE A 180 6.05 16.36 30.14
C ILE A 180 6.27 14.87 29.82
N ARG A 181 6.87 14.11 30.74
CA ARG A 181 7.01 12.64 30.62
C ARG A 181 5.64 11.98 30.55
N ASP A 182 4.72 12.36 31.43
CA ASP A 182 3.40 11.73 31.49
C ASP A 182 2.57 12.07 30.24
N ARG A 183 2.66 13.32 29.75
CA ARG A 183 2.08 13.71 28.45
C ARG A 183 2.69 12.94 27.28
N PHE A 184 4.01 12.71 27.30
CA PHE A 184 4.68 11.90 26.28
C PHE A 184 4.16 10.46 26.26
N LYS A 185 3.97 9.84 27.44
CA LYS A 185 3.40 8.49 27.53
C LYS A 185 1.99 8.41 26.98
N ILE A 186 1.15 9.40 27.27
CA ILE A 186 -0.21 9.49 26.72
C ILE A 186 -0.18 9.56 25.19
N ILE A 187 0.62 10.47 24.62
CA ILE A 187 0.75 10.62 23.17
C ILE A 187 1.35 9.35 22.53
N LEU A 188 2.29 8.69 23.21
CA LEU A 188 2.87 7.44 22.76
C LEU A 188 1.83 6.32 22.67
N ASP A 189 0.98 6.19 23.68
CA ASP A 189 -0.11 5.21 23.71
C ASP A 189 -1.17 5.48 22.63
N GLU A 190 -1.49 6.76 22.36
CA GLU A 190 -2.38 7.16 21.26
C GLU A 190 -1.79 6.81 19.89
N VAL A 191 -0.52 7.15 19.66
CA VAL A 191 0.22 6.81 18.44
C VAL A 191 0.29 5.30 18.25
N LYS A 192 0.52 4.53 19.32
CA LYS A 192 0.52 3.07 19.32
C LYS A 192 -0.83 2.49 18.91
N ALA A 193 -1.92 2.96 19.52
CA ALA A 193 -3.27 2.47 19.26
C ALA A 193 -3.62 2.66 17.77
N LYS A 194 -3.22 3.80 17.22
CA LYS A 194 -3.44 4.16 15.81
C LYS A 194 -2.57 3.38 14.84
N PHE A 195 -1.28 3.22 15.14
CA PHE A 195 -0.42 2.35 14.33
C PHE A 195 -0.96 0.91 14.35
N SER A 196 -1.47 0.44 15.49
CA SER A 196 -2.09 -0.88 15.58
C SER A 196 -3.36 -1.01 14.74
N SER A 197 -4.24 0.00 14.70
CA SER A 197 -5.46 -0.04 13.88
C SER A 197 -5.15 0.06 12.38
N GLN A 198 -4.18 0.89 11.99
CA GLN A 198 -3.71 1.01 10.60
C GLN A 198 -3.05 -0.28 10.12
N LEU A 199 -2.28 -0.97 10.98
CA LEU A 199 -1.65 -2.25 10.68
C LEU A 199 -2.64 -3.43 10.58
N LYS A 200 -3.75 -3.38 11.34
CA LYS A 200 -4.81 -4.40 11.28
C LYS A 200 -5.70 -4.28 10.05
N GLY A 201 -5.58 -3.19 9.28
CA GLY A 201 -6.39 -2.98 8.08
C GLY A 201 -7.86 -2.65 8.38
N GLU A 202 -8.19 -2.23 9.61
CA GLU A 202 -9.56 -1.85 10.01
C GLU A 202 -10.10 -0.65 9.20
N TYR A 203 -9.23 0.08 8.48
CA TYR A 203 -9.63 1.12 7.53
C TYR A 203 -10.34 0.57 6.27
N LEU A 204 -10.31 -0.74 6.02
CA LEU A 204 -10.99 -1.39 4.90
C LEU A 204 -12.44 -1.82 5.21
N GLU A 205 -12.90 -1.70 6.47
CA GLU A 205 -14.29 -2.03 6.83
C GLU A 205 -15.28 -0.87 6.61
N ASN A 206 -14.78 0.32 6.27
CA ASN A 206 -15.59 1.52 6.05
C ASN A 206 -15.63 2.01 4.58
N LEU A 207 -15.32 1.13 3.61
CA LEU A 207 -15.46 1.34 2.16
C LEU A 207 -16.41 0.30 1.56
#